data_AF-A0A2X2BU65-F1
#
_entry.id   AF-A0A2X2BU65-F1
#
_cell.length_a   1.000
_cell.length_b   1.000
_cell.length_c   1.000
_cell.angle_alpha   90.00
_cell.angle_beta   90.00
_cell.angle_gamma   90.00
#
_symmetry.space_group_name_H-M   'P 1'
#
loop_
_entity.id
_entity.type
_entity.pdbx_description
1 polymer ?
#
loop_
_entity_poly.entity_id
_entity_poly.type
_entity_poly.pdbx_seq_one_letter_code
_entity_poly.pdbx_strand_id
1 'polypeptide(L)'
;MPKEDPSSIDNDPGGDVLEGYRFSATMQTRTPLRVLIQHGRLEKKPLHKLPKIIRSEWEGIWIPHTRSWKDMGIDMKEWNTEGSMASQIGQIPSNGGDYLRFLIFARNIKEAKASSEEKKEYDKFRSLHVW
;
A
#
# COMPACT_ATOMS: atom_id res chain seq x y z
N MET A 1 17.61 -28.20 20.82
CA MET A 1 16.48 -27.27 20.65
C MET A 1 16.30 -27.01 19.16
N PRO A 2 15.06 -26.96 18.63
CA PRO A 2 14.86 -26.60 17.23
C PRO A 2 15.45 -25.19 17.03
N LYS A 3 16.25 -24.99 15.99
CA LYS A 3 16.70 -23.65 15.62
C LYS A 3 15.47 -22.91 15.13
N GLU A 4 15.08 -21.83 15.81
CA GLU A 4 14.04 -20.92 15.35
C GLU A 4 14.37 -20.49 13.92
N ASP A 5 13.38 -20.57 13.03
CA ASP A 5 13.56 -20.14 11.64
C ASP A 5 13.79 -18.62 11.65
N PRO A 6 14.99 -18.12 11.30
CA PRO A 6 15.30 -16.69 11.31
C PRO A 6 14.47 -15.92 10.26
N SER A 7 13.75 -16.62 9.39
CA SER A 7 12.79 -16.04 8.46
C SER A 7 11.37 -15.97 8.99
N SER A 8 11.09 -16.47 10.19
CA SER A 8 9.79 -16.31 10.83
C SER A 8 9.52 -14.85 11.16
N ILE A 9 8.28 -14.43 10.91
CA ILE A 9 7.74 -13.14 11.31
C ILE A 9 7.67 -12.99 12.85
N ASP A 10 7.66 -14.10 13.58
CA ASP A 10 7.66 -14.09 15.06
C ASP A 10 8.93 -13.42 15.63
N ASN A 11 10.00 -13.30 14.84
CA ASN A 11 11.24 -12.64 15.25
C ASN A 11 11.20 -11.10 15.13
N ASP A 12 10.17 -10.53 14.50
CA ASP A 12 10.02 -9.07 14.39
C ASP A 12 9.50 -8.47 15.71
N PRO A 13 9.67 -7.14 15.92
CA PRO A 13 9.09 -6.47 17.08
C PRO A 13 7.57 -6.70 17.16
N GLY A 14 7.12 -7.35 18.23
CA GLY A 14 5.71 -7.73 18.43
C GLY A 14 5.26 -8.94 17.62
N GLY A 15 6.19 -9.82 17.21
CA GLY A 15 5.90 -11.02 16.41
C GLY A 15 4.86 -11.97 17.02
N ASP A 16 4.73 -11.98 18.34
CA ASP A 16 3.73 -12.73 19.10
C ASP A 16 2.28 -12.30 18.80
N VAL A 17 2.07 -11.02 18.49
CA VAL A 17 0.76 -10.45 18.13
C VAL A 17 0.62 -10.14 16.64
N LEU A 18 1.71 -10.22 15.87
CA LEU A 18 1.75 -9.87 14.45
C LEU A 18 1.31 -11.05 13.58
N GLU A 19 0.42 -10.78 12.62
CA GLU A 19 0.10 -11.72 11.53
C GLU A 19 0.96 -11.44 10.30
N GLY A 20 1.25 -10.17 10.04
CA GLY A 20 1.86 -9.71 8.80
C GLY A 20 2.01 -8.20 8.75
N TYR A 21 2.37 -7.72 7.56
CA TYR A 21 2.33 -6.31 7.22
C TYR A 21 1.36 -6.08 6.07
N ARG A 22 0.47 -5.08 6.21
CA ARG A 22 -0.46 -4.67 5.17
C ARG A 22 0.04 -3.40 4.49
N PHE A 23 0.11 -3.40 3.17
CA PHE A 23 0.54 -2.23 2.42
C PHE A 23 -0.58 -1.19 2.35
N SER A 24 -0.28 0.05 2.72
CA SER A 24 -1.17 1.20 2.64
C SER A 24 -0.61 2.22 1.66
N ALA A 25 -1.19 2.28 0.46
CA ALA A 25 -0.91 3.34 -0.50
C ALA A 25 -1.46 4.70 -0.01
N THR A 26 -0.71 5.77 -0.26
CA THR A 26 -1.18 7.14 -0.01
C THR A 26 -2.26 7.51 -1.03
N MET A 27 -3.46 7.90 -0.57
CA MET A 27 -4.63 8.12 -1.42
C MET A 27 -4.65 9.53 -2.02
N GLN A 28 -3.86 9.74 -3.06
CA GLN A 28 -3.70 11.02 -3.77
C GLN A 28 -3.74 10.79 -5.29
N THR A 29 -4.15 11.81 -6.06
CA THR A 29 -4.25 11.74 -7.54
C THR A 29 -2.90 11.56 -8.22
N ARG A 30 -1.82 11.96 -7.56
CA ARG A 30 -0.44 11.77 -8.03
C ARG A 30 0.13 10.38 -7.74
N THR A 31 -0.48 9.60 -6.85
CA THR A 31 0.01 8.26 -6.51
C THR A 31 -0.04 7.37 -7.76
N PRO A 32 1.06 6.71 -8.14
CA PRO A 32 1.10 5.92 -9.37
C PRO A 32 0.22 4.67 -9.32
N LEU A 33 -0.26 4.22 -10.48
CA LEU A 33 -1.12 3.04 -10.61
C LEU A 33 -0.47 1.80 -9.96
N ARG A 34 0.82 1.56 -10.25
CA ARG A 34 1.58 0.42 -9.71
C ARG A 34 1.56 0.33 -8.17
N VAL A 35 1.36 1.46 -7.49
CA VAL A 35 1.31 1.54 -6.03
C VAL A 35 -0.13 1.37 -5.54
N LEU A 36 -1.08 2.07 -6.17
CA LEU A 36 -2.51 2.00 -5.82
C LEU A 36 -3.05 0.57 -5.86
N ILE A 37 -2.70 -0.21 -6.89
CA ILE A 37 -3.15 -1.60 -7.04
C ILE A 37 -2.61 -2.55 -5.96
N GLN A 38 -1.59 -2.13 -5.20
CA GLN A 38 -1.02 -2.92 -4.11
C GLN A 38 -1.66 -2.60 -2.76
N HIS A 39 -2.52 -1.59 -2.67
CA HIS A 39 -3.19 -1.23 -1.42
C HIS A 39 -3.97 -2.44 -0.86
N GLY A 40 -3.79 -2.71 0.44
CA GLY A 40 -4.40 -3.83 1.12
C GLY A 40 -3.64 -5.17 0.98
N ARG A 41 -2.56 -5.24 0.19
CA ARG A 41 -1.69 -6.43 0.11
C ARG A 41 -1.16 -6.79 1.50
N LEU A 42 -1.34 -8.04 1.91
CA LEU A 42 -0.82 -8.57 3.17
C LEU A 42 0.37 -9.50 2.88
N GLU A 43 1.48 -9.29 3.58
CA GLU A 43 2.65 -10.17 3.54
C GLU A 43 2.96 -10.70 4.96
N LYS A 44 3.02 -12.03 5.10
CA LYS A 44 3.39 -12.72 6.34
C LYS A 44 4.90 -13.01 6.36
N LYS A 45 5.70 -11.96 6.19
CA LYS A 45 7.16 -12.03 6.14
C LYS A 45 7.73 -10.96 7.09
N PRO A 46 8.95 -11.17 7.60
CA PRO A 46 9.66 -10.14 8.36
C PRO A 46 9.80 -8.83 7.57
N LEU A 47 9.80 -7.70 8.27
CA LEU A 47 9.85 -6.34 7.72
C LEU A 47 10.98 -6.16 6.71
N HIS A 48 12.16 -6.71 7.03
CA HIS A 48 13.36 -6.63 6.18
C HIS A 48 13.27 -7.46 4.89
N LYS A 49 12.27 -8.35 4.76
CA LYS A 49 12.01 -9.18 3.57
C LYS A 49 10.81 -8.71 2.76
N LEU A 50 10.16 -7.61 3.14
CA LEU A 50 9.01 -7.10 2.41
C LEU A 50 9.42 -6.57 1.02
N PRO A 51 8.58 -6.76 -0.01
CA PRO A 51 8.89 -6.28 -1.34
C PRO A 51 8.88 -4.75 -1.39
N LYS A 52 9.82 -4.19 -2.15
CA LYS A 52 9.90 -2.74 -2.39
C LYS A 52 8.89 -2.33 -3.46
N ILE A 53 7.73 -1.84 -3.03
CA ILE A 53 6.66 -1.33 -3.91
C ILE A 53 6.91 0.13 -4.30
N ILE A 54 7.34 0.95 -3.35
CA ILE A 54 7.47 2.41 -3.50
C ILE A 54 8.83 2.81 -4.07
N ARG A 55 8.81 3.89 -4.85
CA ARG A 55 10.02 4.60 -5.33
C ARG A 55 10.33 5.84 -4.49
N SER A 56 9.32 6.38 -3.80
CA SER A 56 9.46 7.51 -2.90
C SER A 56 8.61 7.29 -1.66
N GLU A 57 9.08 7.76 -0.50
CA GLU A 57 8.48 7.49 0.81
C GLU A 57 7.03 7.97 0.93
N TRP A 58 6.66 9.03 0.20
CA TRP A 58 5.29 9.55 0.21
C TRP A 58 4.27 8.62 -0.47
N GLU A 59 4.70 7.64 -1.28
CA GLU A 59 3.79 6.82 -2.10
C GLU A 59 2.96 5.82 -1.27
N GLY A 60 3.47 5.39 -0.13
CA GLY A 60 2.80 4.44 0.77
C GLY A 60 3.75 3.81 1.77
N ILE A 61 3.20 2.95 2.65
CA ILE A 61 3.95 2.35 3.75
C ILE A 61 3.41 0.95 4.08
N TRP A 62 4.26 0.09 4.62
CA TRP A 62 3.85 -1.17 5.26
C TRP A 62 3.43 -0.91 6.70
N ILE A 63 2.21 -1.30 7.06
CA ILE A 63 1.65 -1.13 8.41
C ILE A 63 1.54 -2.51 9.07
N PRO A 64 1.93 -2.66 10.35
CA PRO A 64 1.69 -3.89 11.10
C PRO A 64 0.23 -4.33 11.04
N HIS A 65 -0.01 -5.61 10.79
CA HIS A 65 -1.32 -6.23 10.82
C HIS A 65 -1.33 -7.29 11.92
N THR A 66 -2.17 -7.10 12.93
CA THR A 66 -2.26 -7.99 14.08
C THR A 66 -3.09 -9.22 13.78
N ARG A 67 -2.83 -10.28 14.53
CA ARG A 67 -3.69 -11.48 14.59
C ARG A 67 -5.07 -11.10 15.15
N SER A 68 -6.06 -11.94 14.88
CA SER A 68 -7.35 -11.81 15.56
C SER A 68 -7.21 -12.18 17.04
N TRP A 69 -8.10 -11.65 17.90
CA TRP A 69 -8.23 -12.09 19.30
C TRP A 69 -8.39 -13.60 19.39
N LYS A 70 -9.15 -14.19 18.47
CA LYS A 70 -9.36 -15.64 18.38
C LYS A 70 -8.06 -16.41 18.11
N ASP A 71 -7.23 -15.94 17.18
CA ASP A 71 -5.94 -16.58 16.86
C ASP A 71 -4.94 -16.44 18.02
N MET A 72 -5.13 -15.42 18.86
CA MET A 72 -4.38 -15.23 20.12
C MET A 72 -4.98 -15.99 21.31
N GLY A 73 -6.07 -16.76 21.12
CA GLY A 73 -6.72 -17.52 22.19
C GLY A 73 -7.54 -16.67 23.16
N ILE A 74 -7.86 -15.43 22.80
CA ILE A 74 -8.65 -14.49 23.59
C ILE A 74 -10.10 -14.55 23.11
N ASP A 75 -11.00 -14.94 24.00
CA ASP A 75 -12.45 -14.98 23.73
C ASP A 75 -13.06 -13.57 23.84
N MET A 76 -12.77 -12.75 22.82
CA MET A 76 -13.28 -11.41 22.69
C MET A 76 -13.76 -11.18 21.26
N LYS A 77 -14.90 -10.49 21.12
CA LYS A 77 -15.43 -10.12 19.81
C LYS A 77 -14.50 -9.12 19.13
N GLU A 78 -14.18 -9.38 17.87
CA GLU A 78 -13.47 -8.41 17.04
C GLU A 78 -14.23 -7.09 16.95
N TRP A 79 -13.49 -5.99 17.06
CA TRP A 79 -14.07 -4.68 16.87
C TRP A 79 -14.32 -4.47 15.37
N ASN A 80 -15.58 -4.59 14.96
CA ASN A 80 -15.99 -4.64 13.56
C ASN A 80 -16.10 -3.26 12.87
N THR A 81 -15.36 -2.25 13.32
CA THR A 81 -15.30 -1.00 12.58
C THR A 81 -14.22 -1.13 11.51
N GLU A 82 -14.64 -1.20 10.25
CA GLU A 82 -13.76 -0.83 9.15
C GLU A 82 -13.16 0.54 9.50
N GLY A 83 -11.86 0.57 9.74
CA GLY A 83 -11.17 1.80 10.06
C GLY A 83 -11.29 2.78 8.90
N SER A 84 -10.83 4.01 9.12
CA SER A 84 -10.73 5.01 8.08
C SER A 84 -9.30 5.41 7.82
N MET A 85 -9.04 6.00 6.65
CA MET A 85 -7.75 6.57 6.29
C MET A 85 -7.88 7.96 5.70
N ALA A 86 -6.80 8.73 5.78
CA ALA A 86 -6.72 10.05 5.16
C ALA A 86 -6.54 9.93 3.64
N SER A 87 -7.20 10.82 2.91
CA SER A 87 -7.06 10.97 1.46
C SER A 87 -7.10 12.43 1.06
N GLN A 88 -6.84 12.70 -0.21
CA GLN A 88 -6.95 14.05 -0.77
C GLN A 88 -8.37 14.63 -0.75
N ILE A 89 -9.41 13.79 -0.57
CA ILE A 89 -10.81 14.21 -0.46
C ILE A 89 -11.37 14.13 0.98
N GLY A 90 -10.48 14.02 1.97
CA GLY A 90 -10.84 13.81 3.36
C GLY A 90 -10.80 12.34 3.78
N GLN A 91 -11.58 11.98 4.80
CA GLN A 91 -11.60 10.65 5.38
C GLN A 91 -12.36 9.66 4.48
N ILE A 92 -11.77 8.50 4.22
CA ILE A 92 -12.36 7.42 3.42
C ILE A 92 -12.25 6.08 4.16
N PRO A 93 -12.98 5.02 3.76
CA PRO A 93 -12.77 3.69 4.29
C PRO A 93 -11.32 3.22 4.16
N SER A 94 -10.81 2.49 5.15
CA SER A 94 -9.42 2.01 5.21
C SER A 94 -9.05 1.00 4.11
N ASN A 95 -10.04 0.40 3.45
CA ASN A 95 -9.86 -0.42 2.26
C ASN A 95 -9.79 0.42 0.96
N GLY A 96 -9.81 1.75 1.07
CA GLY A 96 -9.77 2.71 -0.02
C GLY A 96 -11.14 3.07 -0.62
N GLY A 97 -12.17 2.26 -0.37
CA GLY A 97 -13.55 2.48 -0.85
C GLY A 97 -13.65 2.81 -2.34
N ASP A 98 -14.62 3.66 -2.69
CA ASP A 98 -14.81 4.11 -4.08
C ASP A 98 -13.71 5.05 -4.55
N TYR A 99 -13.05 5.76 -3.63
CA TYR A 99 -11.99 6.70 -4.01
C TYR A 99 -10.76 5.97 -4.58
N LEU A 100 -10.36 4.85 -4.00
CA LEU A 100 -9.29 4.01 -4.57
C LEU A 100 -9.66 3.51 -5.97
N ARG A 101 -10.91 3.06 -6.18
CA ARG A 101 -11.40 2.61 -7.49
C ARG A 101 -11.31 3.74 -8.53
N PHE A 102 -11.75 4.93 -8.16
CA PHE A 102 -11.63 6.13 -8.98
C PHE A 102 -10.16 6.45 -9.32
N LEU A 103 -9.27 6.43 -8.33
CA LEU A 103 -7.84 6.71 -8.53
C LEU A 103 -7.19 5.70 -9.48
N ILE A 104 -7.46 4.40 -9.29
CA ILE A 104 -6.98 3.33 -10.17
C ILE A 104 -7.45 3.57 -11.61
N PHE A 105 -8.73 3.87 -11.80
CA PHE A 105 -9.30 4.15 -13.12
C PHE A 105 -8.62 5.36 -13.78
N ALA A 106 -8.53 6.49 -13.08
CA ALA A 106 -7.93 7.72 -13.60
C ALA A 106 -6.45 7.54 -13.94
N ARG A 107 -5.70 6.85 -13.07
CA ARG A 107 -4.27 6.55 -13.31
C ARG A 107 -4.07 5.56 -14.44
N ASN A 108 -4.94 4.56 -14.59
CA ASN A 108 -4.89 3.63 -15.71
C ASN A 108 -5.03 4.38 -17.04
N ILE A 109 -6.03 5.25 -17.19
CA ILE A 109 -6.18 6.08 -18.38
C ILE A 109 -4.93 6.94 -18.61
N LYS A 110 -4.45 7.64 -17.59
CA LYS A 110 -3.29 8.55 -17.71
C LYS A 110 -1.99 7.83 -18.07
N GLU A 111 -1.78 6.64 -17.51
CA GLU A 111 -0.54 5.86 -17.71
C GLU A 111 -0.59 5.03 -19.00
N ALA A 112 -1.78 4.58 -19.41
CA ALA A 112 -2.01 3.88 -20.68
C ALA A 112 -1.97 4.81 -21.90
N LYS A 113 -2.45 6.05 -21.79
CA LYS A 113 -2.47 7.07 -22.87
C LYS A 113 -1.10 7.66 -23.22
N ALA A 114 -0.04 6.95 -22.91
CA ALA A 114 1.27 7.43 -23.25
C ALA A 114 2.15 6.29 -23.68
N SER A 115 2.17 6.08 -25.00
CA SER A 115 3.27 5.39 -25.66
C SER A 115 4.59 6.08 -25.28
N SER A 116 5.68 5.33 -25.35
CA SER A 116 7.00 5.88 -25.03
C SER A 116 7.40 6.99 -26.02
N GLU A 117 6.88 6.96 -27.25
CA GLU A 117 7.06 8.01 -28.25
C GLU A 117 6.30 9.30 -27.89
N GLU A 118 5.01 9.24 -27.54
CA GLU A 118 4.21 10.45 -27.25
C GLU A 118 4.71 11.21 -26.01
N LYS A 119 5.23 10.49 -25.00
CA LYS A 119 5.90 11.10 -23.83
C LYS A 119 7.16 11.86 -24.24
N LYS A 120 8.00 11.27 -25.09
CA LYS A 120 9.23 11.91 -25.58
C LYS A 120 8.92 13.16 -26.40
N GLU A 121 7.88 13.12 -27.21
CA GLU A 121 7.47 14.25 -28.05
C GLU A 121 6.89 15.39 -27.21
N TYR A 122 6.07 15.08 -26.19
CA TYR A 122 5.58 16.07 -25.23
C TYR A 122 6.69 16.70 -24.39
N ASP A 123 7.66 15.91 -23.89
CA ASP A 123 8.81 16.43 -23.14
C ASP A 123 9.68 17.37 -23.99
N LYS A 124 9.84 17.04 -25.28
CA LYS A 124 10.53 17.88 -26.26
C LYS A 124 9.76 19.18 -26.56
N PHE A 125 8.44 19.10 -26.69
CA PHE A 125 7.57 20.26 -26.86
C PHE A 125 7.61 21.18 -25.63
N ARG A 126 7.61 20.59 -24.43
CA ARG A 126 7.68 21.33 -23.16
C ARG A 126 9.03 21.98 -22.93
N SER A 127 10.16 21.35 -23.31
CA SER A 127 11.48 21.97 -23.16
C SER A 127 11.71 23.17 -24.10
N LEU A 128 10.93 23.26 -25.19
CA LEU A 128 11.02 24.35 -26.17
C LEU A 128 10.14 25.56 -25.83
N HIS A 129 9.22 25.44 -24.87
CA HIS A 129 8.20 26.47 -24.57
C HIS A 129 8.14 26.86 -23.09
N VAL A 130 9.18 26.59 -22.31
CA VAL A 130 9.35 27.18 -20.97
C VAL A 130 10.12 28.49 -21.12
N TRP A 131 9.41 29.60 -20.95
CA TRP A 131 9.94 30.90 -20.56
C TRP A 131 9.73 31.08 -19.05
#